data_AF-A0A2H0U8Y9-F1
#
_entry.id   AF-A0A2H0U8Y9-F1
#
_cell.length_a   1.000
_cell.length_b   1.000
_cell.length_c   1.000
_cell.angle_alpha   90.00
_cell.angle_beta   90.00
_cell.angle_gamma   90.00
#
_symmetry.space_group_name_H-M   'P 1'
#
loop_
_entity.id
_entity.type
_entity.pdbx_description
1 polymer ?
#
loop_
_entity_poly.entity_id
_entity_poly.type
_entity_poly.pdbx_seq_one_letter_code
_entity_poly.pdbx_strand_id
1 'polypeptide(L)'
;MGRAYAHARTALLLGAGVLLIAGGFVVGERAPERGGEGALRAWGSSSAFIDPSAYAPLPQYAETPSVLNTQTTPRFLPLAPRAALGDGAPLSDELGAILRALTRARPTAPAALEATTTSLSYEFIPQGLIALPGSDRARSPREQALYEYGNEVGSYIQEYETRHPNVARVLRDQLEDRQSASKGAAVREVGIDLGAIGEKMGRMEQVPSDVRSLHAALAEGYRDIGERLRGVPDAQGDAALLQAIEAYNAAADSFAGDFVALAEYLALSGVIFSHTDPGSAFTFSAGGAF
;
A
#
# COMPACT_ATOMS: atom_id res chain seq x y z
N MET A 1 -34.95 -18.34 -49.82
CA MET A 1 -34.70 -17.69 -48.51
C MET A 1 -33.21 -17.43 -48.22
N GLY A 2 -32.33 -17.19 -49.21
CA GLY A 2 -30.88 -17.02 -48.98
C GLY A 2 -30.32 -15.60 -49.19
N ARG A 3 -31.09 -14.66 -49.78
CA ARG A 3 -30.56 -13.34 -50.17
C ARG A 3 -30.72 -12.25 -49.10
N ALA A 4 -31.65 -12.38 -48.15
CA ALA A 4 -31.84 -11.40 -47.09
C ALA A 4 -30.72 -11.40 -46.03
N TYR A 5 -30.09 -12.56 -45.79
CA TYR A 5 -29.04 -12.71 -44.78
C TYR A 5 -27.67 -12.14 -45.21
N ALA A 6 -27.43 -12.01 -46.52
CA ALA A 6 -26.17 -11.47 -47.03
C ALA A 6 -26.07 -9.95 -46.79
N HIS A 7 -27.18 -9.21 -46.94
CA HIS A 7 -27.20 -7.75 -46.78
C HIS A 7 -27.09 -7.30 -45.31
N ALA A 8 -27.60 -8.10 -44.37
CA ALA A 8 -27.48 -7.81 -42.94
C ALA A 8 -26.02 -7.92 -42.45
N ARG A 9 -25.25 -8.87 -42.98
CA ARG A 9 -23.83 -9.06 -42.60
C ARG A 9 -22.92 -7.95 -43.14
N THR A 10 -23.19 -7.45 -44.35
CA THR A 10 -22.43 -6.34 -44.93
C THR A 10 -22.69 -5.00 -44.22
N ALA A 11 -23.93 -4.75 -43.77
CA ALA A 11 -24.25 -3.54 -43.01
C ALA A 11 -23.56 -3.50 -41.63
N LEU A 12 -23.42 -4.67 -40.99
CA LEU A 12 -22.81 -4.78 -39.66
C LEU A 12 -21.28 -4.57 -39.70
N LEU A 13 -20.62 -5.03 -40.77
CA LEU A 13 -19.18 -4.81 -40.98
C LEU A 13 -18.85 -3.34 -41.29
N LEU A 14 -19.69 -2.65 -42.05
CA LEU A 14 -19.52 -1.22 -42.32
C LEU A 14 -19.69 -0.35 -41.06
N GLY A 15 -20.65 -0.70 -40.19
CA GLY A 15 -20.86 0.01 -38.92
C GLY A 15 -19.67 -0.11 -37.96
N ALA A 16 -19.09 -1.32 -37.84
CA ALA A 16 -17.91 -1.55 -36.99
C ALA A 16 -16.67 -0.80 -37.50
N GLY A 17 -16.49 -0.70 -38.82
CA GLY A 17 -15.39 0.05 -39.43
C GLY A 17 -15.45 1.55 -39.12
N VAL A 18 -16.64 2.17 -39.22
CA VAL A 18 -16.82 3.60 -38.91
C VAL A 18 -16.56 3.90 -37.44
N LEU A 19 -16.98 3.01 -36.52
CA LEU A 19 -16.73 3.16 -35.09
C LEU A 19 -15.24 3.07 -34.72
N LEU A 20 -14.48 2.19 -35.38
CA LEU A 20 -13.04 2.09 -35.15
C LEU A 20 -12.28 3.32 -35.66
N ILE A 21 -12.68 3.88 -36.79
CA ILE A 21 -12.08 5.10 -37.33
C ILE A 21 -12.42 6.31 -36.44
N ALA A 22 -13.67 6.42 -35.98
CA ALA A 22 -14.09 7.48 -35.06
C ALA A 22 -13.39 7.37 -33.70
N GLY A 23 -13.22 6.16 -33.16
CA GLY A 23 -12.47 5.90 -31.93
C GLY A 23 -10.99 6.25 -32.05
N GLY A 24 -10.37 5.96 -33.21
CA GLY A 24 -8.99 6.36 -33.50
C GLY A 24 -8.80 7.87 -33.57
N PHE A 25 -9.78 8.61 -34.10
CA PHE A 25 -9.73 10.07 -34.19
C PHE A 25 -9.85 10.75 -32.82
N VAL A 26 -10.71 10.23 -31.93
CA VAL A 26 -10.86 10.75 -30.56
C VAL A 26 -9.61 10.51 -29.70
N VAL A 27 -8.86 9.44 -29.97
CA VAL A 27 -7.60 9.16 -29.27
C VAL A 27 -6.44 9.99 -29.86
N GLY A 28 -6.46 10.27 -31.17
CA GLY A 28 -5.45 11.08 -31.86
C GLY A 28 -5.49 12.57 -31.51
N GLU A 29 -6.65 13.14 -31.15
CA GLU A 29 -6.76 14.55 -30.76
C GLU A 29 -6.43 14.83 -29.28
N ARG A 30 -6.15 13.80 -28.46
CA ARG A 30 -5.60 14.00 -27.13
C ARG A 30 -4.10 14.31 -27.22
N ALA A 31 -3.78 15.54 -27.63
CA ALA A 31 -2.46 16.10 -27.44
C ALA A 31 -2.11 16.08 -25.93
N PRO A 32 -0.84 15.86 -25.54
CA PRO A 32 -0.44 15.88 -24.15
C PRO A 32 -0.65 17.29 -23.59
N GLU A 33 -1.65 17.45 -22.72
CA GLU A 33 -1.79 18.66 -21.91
C GLU A 33 -0.52 18.81 -21.07
N ARG A 34 0.22 19.89 -21.34
CA ARG A 34 1.33 20.33 -20.51
C ARG A 34 0.78 20.69 -19.13
N GLY A 35 1.17 19.90 -18.13
CA GLY A 35 1.33 20.26 -16.71
C GLY A 35 0.36 21.28 -16.13
N GLY A 36 -0.73 20.79 -15.55
CA GLY A 36 -1.45 21.48 -14.48
C GLY A 36 -1.09 20.85 -13.13
N GLU A 37 -0.48 21.63 -12.25
CA GLU A 37 -0.27 21.29 -10.85
C GLU A 37 -1.61 21.00 -10.16
N GLY A 38 -1.81 19.77 -9.68
CA GLY A 38 -3.01 19.41 -8.92
C GLY A 38 -3.58 18.03 -9.26
N ALA A 39 -2.75 17.00 -9.29
CA ALA A 39 -3.24 15.62 -9.34
C ALA A 39 -3.22 15.01 -7.93
N LEU A 40 -4.38 14.51 -7.53
CA LEU A 40 -4.62 13.71 -6.32
C LEU A 40 -3.54 12.63 -6.16
N ARG A 41 -2.79 12.74 -5.07
CA ARG A 41 -1.78 11.77 -4.63
C ARG A 41 -2.49 10.61 -3.93
N ALA A 42 -2.79 9.56 -4.68
CA ALA A 42 -3.04 8.25 -4.10
C ALA A 42 -1.70 7.64 -3.66
N TRP A 43 -1.71 6.98 -2.50
CA TRP A 43 -0.57 6.25 -1.96
C TRP A 43 0.05 5.35 -3.04
N GLY A 44 1.31 5.61 -3.40
CA GLY A 44 2.07 4.78 -4.34
C GLY A 44 2.77 5.49 -5.51
N SER A 45 2.73 6.81 -5.65
CA SER A 45 3.52 7.49 -6.68
C SER A 45 4.43 8.59 -6.13
N SER A 46 5.63 8.22 -5.70
CA SER A 46 6.79 9.12 -5.74
C SER A 46 7.64 8.76 -6.95
N SER A 47 7.65 9.70 -7.89
CA SER A 47 8.34 9.65 -9.16
C SER A 47 9.85 9.75 -8.95
N ALA A 48 10.56 8.63 -9.11
CA ALA A 48 12.01 8.61 -9.35
C ALA A 48 12.53 7.40 -10.15
N PHE A 49 11.67 6.53 -10.71
CA PHE A 49 12.14 5.25 -11.31
C PHE A 49 11.70 4.94 -12.74
N ILE A 50 10.99 5.84 -13.44
CA ILE A 50 10.71 5.64 -14.86
C ILE A 50 11.47 6.71 -15.64
N ASP A 51 12.67 6.34 -16.09
CA ASP A 51 13.27 6.93 -17.29
C ASP A 51 12.62 6.23 -18.51
N PRO A 52 11.68 6.89 -19.21
CA PRO A 52 11.02 6.30 -20.38
C PRO A 52 11.95 6.16 -21.59
N SER A 53 13.23 6.57 -21.50
CA SER A 53 14.23 6.42 -22.57
C SER A 53 15.12 5.18 -22.45
N ALA A 54 15.03 4.41 -21.35
CA ALA A 54 15.90 3.24 -21.11
C ALA A 54 15.42 1.92 -21.78
N TYR A 55 14.36 1.95 -22.60
CA TYR A 55 13.80 0.74 -23.21
C TYR A 55 14.44 0.44 -24.57
N ALA A 56 15.38 -0.52 -24.60
CA ALA A 56 15.75 -1.22 -25.83
C ALA A 56 14.72 -2.34 -26.09
N PRO A 57 13.99 -2.34 -27.22
CA PRO A 57 12.94 -3.33 -27.45
C PRO A 57 13.53 -4.71 -27.78
N LEU A 58 13.20 -5.70 -26.94
CA LEU A 58 13.31 -7.13 -27.28
C LEU A 58 12.12 -7.55 -28.18
N PRO A 59 12.29 -8.54 -29.07
CA PRO A 59 11.29 -8.92 -30.07
C PRO A 59 10.00 -9.45 -29.43
N GLN A 60 8.87 -8.88 -29.87
CA GLN A 60 7.52 -9.11 -29.39
C GLN A 60 7.01 -10.52 -29.77
N TYR A 61 6.59 -11.30 -28.77
CA TYR A 61 5.60 -12.36 -28.97
C TYR A 61 4.21 -11.71 -28.98
N ALA A 62 3.45 -11.97 -30.02
CA ALA A 62 2.09 -11.44 -30.19
C ALA A 62 1.11 -12.17 -29.26
N GLU A 63 0.76 -11.54 -28.14
CA GLU A 63 -0.40 -11.94 -27.34
C GLU A 63 -1.65 -11.21 -27.85
N THR A 64 -2.66 -11.98 -28.24
CA THR A 64 -4.00 -11.50 -28.58
C THR A 64 -4.74 -11.02 -27.33
N PRO A 65 -5.25 -9.78 -27.28
CA PRO A 65 -6.03 -9.30 -26.13
C PRO A 65 -7.42 -9.96 -26.11
N SER A 66 -7.69 -10.70 -25.03
CA SER A 66 -9.03 -11.17 -24.70
C SER A 66 -9.81 -10.02 -24.04
N VAL A 67 -10.84 -9.53 -24.73
CA VAL A 67 -11.68 -8.40 -24.28
C VAL A 67 -12.76 -8.95 -23.35
N LEU A 68 -12.56 -8.84 -22.04
CA LEU A 68 -13.62 -9.12 -21.06
C LEU A 68 -14.51 -7.88 -20.91
N ASN A 69 -15.78 -8.04 -21.26
CA ASN A 69 -16.84 -7.05 -21.16
C ASN A 69 -17.31 -6.93 -19.69
N THR A 70 -17.05 -5.79 -19.03
CA THR A 70 -17.56 -5.50 -17.68
C THR A 70 -18.37 -4.20 -17.67
N GLN A 71 -19.64 -4.30 -18.06
CA GLN A 71 -20.70 -3.40 -17.62
C GLN A 71 -21.46 -4.06 -16.46
N THR A 72 -20.93 -3.95 -15.25
CA THR A 72 -21.68 -4.19 -14.01
C THR A 72 -21.04 -3.37 -12.91
N THR A 73 -21.68 -2.25 -12.58
CA THR A 73 -21.34 -1.45 -11.40
C THR A 73 -21.62 -2.28 -10.14
N PRO A 74 -20.65 -2.48 -9.23
CA PRO A 74 -20.93 -3.14 -7.96
C PRO A 74 -21.79 -2.22 -7.09
N ARG A 75 -22.96 -2.72 -6.68
CA ARG A 75 -23.74 -2.11 -5.60
C ARG A 75 -23.06 -2.46 -4.28
N PHE A 76 -22.57 -1.44 -3.57
CA PHE A 76 -22.11 -1.60 -2.19
C PHE A 76 -23.30 -1.90 -1.29
N LEU A 77 -23.31 -3.10 -0.70
CA LEU A 77 -24.17 -3.43 0.43
C LEU A 77 -23.50 -2.89 1.70
N PRO A 78 -24.16 -2.06 2.53
CA PRO A 78 -23.62 -1.68 3.82
C PRO A 78 -23.51 -2.93 4.69
N LEU A 79 -22.28 -3.26 5.11
CA LEU A 79 -22.08 -4.24 6.17
C LEU A 79 -22.67 -3.69 7.47
N ALA A 80 -23.61 -4.44 8.06
CA ALA A 80 -24.08 -4.15 9.41
C ALA A 80 -22.91 -4.30 10.41
N PRO A 81 -22.83 -3.46 11.45
CA PRO A 81 -21.82 -3.58 12.48
C PRO A 81 -21.93 -4.95 13.15
N ARG A 82 -20.88 -5.75 13.03
CA ARG A 82 -20.75 -7.04 13.70
C ARG A 82 -20.65 -6.76 15.21
N ALA A 83 -21.59 -7.31 15.97
CA ALA A 83 -21.57 -7.25 17.43
C ALA A 83 -20.24 -7.82 17.96
N ALA A 84 -19.74 -7.17 19.01
CA ALA A 84 -18.47 -7.43 19.68
C ALA A 84 -18.24 -8.93 19.90
N LEU A 85 -17.12 -9.42 19.39
CA LEU A 85 -16.53 -10.69 19.81
C LEU A 85 -15.99 -10.50 21.23
N GLY A 86 -16.38 -11.44 22.10
CA GLY A 86 -16.12 -11.41 23.53
C GLY A 86 -14.66 -11.60 23.92
N ASP A 87 -14.44 -11.39 25.21
CA ASP A 87 -13.21 -11.46 25.98
C ASP A 87 -12.18 -12.48 25.46
N GLY A 88 -11.06 -11.95 24.95
CA GLY A 88 -9.90 -12.71 24.54
C GLY A 88 -8.61 -11.97 24.90
N ALA A 89 -7.93 -12.50 25.92
CA ALA A 89 -6.60 -12.14 26.45
C ALA A 89 -6.43 -10.71 27.04
N PRO A 90 -5.79 -10.56 28.22
CA PRO A 90 -5.45 -9.26 28.73
C PRO A 90 -4.40 -8.63 27.81
N LEU A 91 -4.84 -7.63 27.03
CA LEU A 91 -3.95 -6.61 26.49
C LEU A 91 -3.07 -6.12 27.65
N SER A 92 -1.75 -6.14 27.49
CA SER A 92 -0.83 -5.60 28.48
C SER A 92 -1.33 -4.24 28.95
N ASP A 93 -1.32 -3.99 30.26
CA ASP A 93 -1.89 -2.79 30.89
C ASP A 93 -1.45 -1.47 30.21
N GLU A 94 -0.27 -1.48 29.59
CA GLU A 94 0.30 -0.38 28.82
C GLU A 94 -0.44 -0.08 27.51
N LEU A 95 -0.82 -1.09 26.72
CA LEU A 95 -1.59 -0.92 25.49
C LEU A 95 -3.02 -0.44 25.81
N GLY A 96 -3.59 -0.95 26.91
CA GLY A 96 -4.87 -0.47 27.44
C GLY A 96 -4.83 0.98 27.91
N ALA A 97 -3.70 1.42 28.48
CA ALA A 97 -3.49 2.81 28.86
C ALA A 97 -3.38 3.74 27.64
N ILE A 98 -2.70 3.30 26.57
CA ILE A 98 -2.55 4.04 25.32
C ILE A 98 -3.91 4.18 24.60
N LEU A 99 -4.69 3.10 24.49
CA LEU A 99 -6.06 3.13 23.93
C LEU A 99 -7.02 4.05 24.71
N ARG A 100 -6.89 4.12 26.05
CA ARG A 100 -7.65 5.07 26.88
C ARG A 100 -7.19 6.52 26.74
N ALA A 101 -5.91 6.75 26.41
CA ALA A 101 -5.40 8.08 26.11
C ALA A 101 -5.93 8.58 24.76
N LEU A 102 -6.05 7.69 23.76
CA LEU A 102 -6.56 7.98 22.42
C LEU A 102 -8.07 8.27 22.37
N THR A 103 -8.85 7.73 23.31
CA THR A 103 -10.32 7.88 23.34
C THR A 103 -10.82 9.07 24.15
N ARG A 104 -9.94 9.83 24.85
CA ARG A 104 -10.33 11.08 25.49
C ARG A 104 -10.53 12.17 24.44
N ALA A 105 -11.79 12.44 24.13
CA ALA A 105 -12.19 13.61 23.36
C ALA A 105 -11.54 14.88 23.94
N ARG A 106 -10.77 15.58 23.10
CA ARG A 106 -10.17 16.87 23.43
C ARG A 106 -11.32 17.88 23.65
N PRO A 107 -11.40 18.56 24.80
CA PRO A 107 -12.48 19.49 25.06
C PRO A 107 -12.37 20.71 24.13
N THR A 108 -13.35 20.87 23.25
CA THR A 108 -13.59 22.10 22.47
C THR A 108 -14.16 23.16 23.40
N ALA A 109 -13.37 24.19 23.71
CA ALA A 109 -13.87 25.37 24.39
C ALA A 109 -14.75 26.22 23.43
N PRO A 110 -15.88 26.78 23.87
CA PRO A 110 -16.67 27.69 23.05
C PRO A 110 -16.12 29.12 23.18
N ALA A 111 -15.67 29.70 22.06
CA ALA A 111 -15.35 31.13 21.99
C ALA A 111 -16.59 31.90 21.52
N ALA A 112 -17.03 32.85 22.33
CA ALA A 112 -18.16 33.74 22.07
C ALA A 112 -17.85 34.70 20.89
N LEU A 113 -18.83 34.86 20.01
CA LEU A 113 -18.85 35.84 18.92
C LEU A 113 -19.35 37.20 19.45
N GLU A 114 -18.52 38.23 19.37
CA GLU A 114 -18.99 39.61 19.19
C GLU A 114 -18.41 40.16 17.88
N ALA A 115 -19.32 40.62 17.03
CA ALA A 115 -19.04 41.13 15.70
C ALA A 115 -18.92 42.65 15.74
N THR A 116 -17.84 43.21 15.19
CA THR A 116 -17.89 44.57 14.63
C THR A 116 -16.87 44.76 13.49
N THR A 117 -17.44 45.02 12.30
CA THR A 117 -16.93 45.86 11.19
C THR A 117 -15.72 45.41 10.36
N THR A 118 -16.02 44.67 9.29
CA THR A 118 -15.66 45.00 7.89
C THR A 118 -14.31 45.68 7.62
N SER A 119 -13.19 45.02 7.93
CA SER A 119 -11.90 45.22 7.24
C SER A 119 -10.92 44.03 7.42
N LEU A 120 -11.40 42.85 7.80
CA LEU A 120 -10.57 41.69 8.17
C LEU A 120 -10.89 40.42 7.38
N SER A 121 -11.44 40.53 6.16
CA SER A 121 -11.77 39.36 5.33
C SER A 121 -10.53 38.60 4.80
N TYR A 122 -9.31 39.05 5.12
CA TYR A 122 -8.04 38.39 4.78
C TYR A 122 -7.14 38.10 5.99
N GLU A 123 -7.62 38.23 7.23
CA GLU A 123 -6.82 37.92 8.43
C GLU A 123 -7.07 36.49 8.97
N PHE A 124 -7.94 35.73 8.30
CA PHE A 124 -8.26 34.34 8.64
C PHE A 124 -7.53 33.30 7.78
N ILE A 125 -6.42 33.68 7.13
CA ILE A 125 -5.43 32.69 6.74
C ILE A 125 -4.59 32.47 8.00
N PRO A 126 -4.73 31.34 8.73
CA PRO A 126 -3.77 31.02 9.76
C PRO A 126 -2.39 31.02 9.11
N GLN A 127 -1.57 32.03 9.42
CA GLN A 127 -0.18 32.13 8.95
C GLN A 127 0.72 31.01 9.53
N GLY A 128 0.13 29.96 10.11
CA GLY A 128 0.81 28.79 10.64
C GLY A 128 0.96 27.62 9.66
N LEU A 129 0.55 27.74 8.39
CA LEU A 129 0.74 26.69 7.38
C LEU A 129 1.68 27.08 6.24
N ILE A 130 2.57 28.05 6.47
CA ILE A 130 3.82 28.07 5.70
C ILE A 130 4.60 26.86 6.19
N ALA A 131 4.61 25.80 5.38
CA ALA A 131 5.52 24.69 5.54
C ALA A 131 6.93 25.26 5.65
N LEU A 132 7.42 25.38 6.89
CA LEU A 132 8.81 25.71 7.14
C LEU A 132 9.63 24.64 6.42
N PRO A 133 10.48 25.00 5.45
CA PRO A 133 11.46 24.07 4.91
C PRO A 133 12.25 23.54 6.10
N GLY A 134 12.23 22.22 6.29
CA GLY A 134 12.93 21.44 7.32
C GLY A 134 13.32 22.25 8.55
N SER A 135 12.48 22.27 9.59
CA SER A 135 13.05 22.66 10.88
C SER A 135 14.14 21.64 11.19
N ASP A 136 15.39 22.08 11.12
CA ASP A 136 16.56 21.47 11.75
C ASP A 136 16.36 21.50 13.27
N ARG A 137 15.24 20.94 13.74
CA ARG A 137 15.04 20.66 15.14
C ARG A 137 16.09 19.62 15.45
N ALA A 138 17.08 20.04 16.23
CA ALA A 138 18.06 19.14 16.79
C ALA A 138 17.32 17.98 17.46
N ARG A 139 17.49 16.77 16.92
CA ARG A 139 16.91 15.56 17.51
C ARG A 139 17.53 15.37 18.88
N SER A 140 16.71 15.10 19.88
CA SER A 140 17.21 14.59 21.16
C SER A 140 17.96 13.27 20.95
N PRO A 141 18.86 12.88 21.87
CA PRO A 141 19.59 11.60 21.74
C PRO A 141 18.65 10.40 21.58
N ARG A 142 17.48 10.44 22.23
CA ARG A 142 16.44 9.41 22.09
C ARG A 142 15.79 9.41 20.70
N GLU A 143 15.38 10.59 20.21
CA GLU A 143 14.80 10.73 18.87
C GLU A 143 15.81 10.28 17.78
N GLN A 144 17.10 10.59 17.97
CA GLN A 144 18.17 10.18 17.06
C GLN A 144 18.34 8.65 17.04
N ALA A 145 18.36 8.00 18.21
CA ALA A 145 18.48 6.54 18.29
C ALA A 145 17.28 5.83 17.63
N LEU A 146 16.06 6.34 17.82
CA LEU A 146 14.87 5.79 17.17
C LEU A 146 14.84 6.06 15.66
N TYR A 147 15.37 7.21 15.22
CA TYR A 147 15.52 7.55 13.81
C TYR A 147 16.52 6.63 13.10
N GLU A 148 17.68 6.38 13.71
CA GLU A 148 18.69 5.44 13.19
C GLU A 148 18.13 4.02 13.13
N TYR A 149 17.48 3.57 14.21
CA TYR A 149 16.78 2.30 14.26
C TYR A 149 15.76 2.16 13.12
N GLY A 150 14.86 3.14 12.96
CA GLY A 150 13.83 3.07 11.92
C GLY A 150 14.40 3.07 10.50
N ASN A 151 15.50 3.77 10.27
CA ASN A 151 16.22 3.73 9.00
C ASN A 151 16.90 2.39 8.74
N GLU A 152 17.49 1.76 9.75
CA GLU A 152 18.10 0.44 9.60
C GLU A 152 17.01 -0.59 9.25
N VAL A 153 15.91 -0.63 10.01
CA VAL A 153 14.78 -1.53 9.73
C VAL A 153 14.19 -1.24 8.34
N GLY A 154 13.94 0.03 8.03
CA GLY A 154 13.41 0.45 6.73
C GLY A 154 14.32 0.07 5.56
N SER A 155 15.64 0.05 5.74
CA SER A 155 16.59 -0.35 4.69
C SER A 155 16.44 -1.82 4.30
N TYR A 156 16.15 -2.71 5.25
CA TYR A 156 15.89 -4.13 4.96
C TYR A 156 14.60 -4.32 4.17
N ILE A 157 13.57 -3.51 4.47
CA ILE A 157 12.29 -3.52 3.76
C ILE A 157 12.48 -3.02 2.33
N GLN A 158 13.16 -1.89 2.17
CA GLN A 158 13.43 -1.29 0.86
C GLN A 158 14.28 -2.21 -0.03
N GLU A 159 15.26 -2.92 0.53
CA GLU A 159 16.06 -3.92 -0.18
C GLU A 159 15.16 -5.04 -0.74
N TYR A 160 14.22 -5.53 0.06
CA TYR A 160 13.25 -6.54 -0.36
C TYR A 160 12.33 -6.04 -1.48
N GLU A 161 11.74 -4.85 -1.32
CA GLU A 161 10.87 -4.25 -2.34
C GLU A 161 11.60 -4.03 -3.67
N THR A 162 12.87 -3.60 -3.59
CA THR A 162 13.73 -3.42 -4.77
C THR A 162 14.00 -4.75 -5.49
N ARG A 163 14.19 -5.84 -4.74
CA ARG A 163 14.41 -7.17 -5.32
C ARG A 163 13.14 -7.77 -5.91
N HIS A 164 11.99 -7.47 -5.32
CA HIS A 164 10.70 -8.04 -5.68
C HIS A 164 9.67 -6.99 -6.14
N PRO A 165 9.93 -6.22 -7.22
CA PRO A 165 9.00 -5.18 -7.66
C PRO A 165 7.68 -5.74 -8.23
N ASN A 166 7.62 -7.04 -8.51
CA ASN A 166 6.50 -7.70 -9.18
C ASN A 166 5.85 -8.81 -8.35
N VAL A 167 5.90 -8.77 -7.01
CA VAL A 167 5.32 -9.83 -6.14
C VAL A 167 3.89 -10.18 -6.53
N ALA A 168 3.01 -9.19 -6.71
CA ALA A 168 1.61 -9.42 -7.06
C ALA A 168 1.45 -10.23 -8.36
N ARG A 169 2.31 -9.99 -9.35
CA ARG A 169 2.34 -10.77 -10.60
C ARG A 169 2.80 -12.20 -10.35
N VAL A 170 3.88 -12.38 -9.58
CA VAL A 170 4.42 -13.71 -9.24
C VAL A 170 3.36 -14.58 -8.54
N LEU A 171 2.65 -14.00 -7.57
CA LEU A 171 1.58 -14.69 -6.84
C LEU A 171 0.42 -15.06 -7.75
N ARG A 172 -0.05 -14.12 -8.58
CA ARG A 172 -1.14 -14.36 -9.54
C ARG A 172 -0.77 -15.43 -10.55
N ASP A 173 0.41 -15.34 -11.16
CA ASP A 173 0.84 -16.26 -12.20
C ASP A 173 0.92 -17.69 -11.67
N GLN A 174 1.33 -17.88 -10.41
CA GLN A 174 1.31 -19.18 -9.72
C GLN A 174 -0.12 -19.69 -9.44
N LEU A 175 -1.07 -18.82 -9.11
CA LEU A 175 -2.47 -19.23 -8.92
C LEU A 175 -3.13 -19.63 -10.24
N GLU A 176 -2.78 -18.97 -11.34
CA GLU A 176 -3.28 -19.28 -12.68
C GLU A 176 -2.73 -20.61 -13.22
N ASP A 177 -1.50 -20.97 -12.86
CA ASP A 177 -0.84 -22.21 -13.29
C ASP A 177 -0.13 -22.91 -12.13
N ARG A 178 -0.95 -23.51 -11.26
CA ARG A 178 -0.52 -24.10 -9.99
C ARG A 178 0.45 -25.26 -10.14
N GLN A 179 0.42 -25.94 -11.28
CA GLN A 179 1.26 -27.12 -11.55
C GLN A 179 2.65 -26.73 -12.06
N SER A 180 2.88 -25.44 -12.36
CA SER A 180 4.17 -24.96 -12.82
C SER A 180 5.18 -24.91 -11.68
N ALA A 181 6.18 -25.80 -11.74
CA ALA A 181 7.25 -25.85 -10.76
C ALA A 181 8.06 -24.54 -10.69
N SER A 182 8.25 -23.86 -11.82
CA SER A 182 9.00 -22.59 -11.88
C SER A 182 8.23 -21.44 -11.23
N LYS A 183 6.92 -21.36 -11.43
CA LYS A 183 6.08 -20.33 -10.81
C LYS A 183 5.96 -20.56 -9.29
N GLY A 184 5.84 -21.83 -8.88
CA GLY A 184 5.85 -22.18 -7.45
C GLY A 184 7.19 -21.88 -6.79
N ALA A 185 8.30 -22.08 -7.50
CA ALA A 185 9.63 -21.71 -7.01
C ALA A 185 9.78 -20.19 -6.83
N ALA A 186 9.23 -19.38 -7.75
CA ALA A 186 9.25 -17.93 -7.62
C ALA A 186 8.49 -17.44 -6.38
N VAL A 187 7.32 -18.02 -6.07
CA VAL A 187 6.59 -17.69 -4.82
C VAL A 187 7.39 -18.10 -3.58
N ARG A 188 8.04 -19.27 -3.61
CA ARG A 188 8.93 -19.71 -2.52
C ARG A 188 10.09 -18.76 -2.28
N GLU A 189 10.71 -18.26 -3.35
CA GLU A 189 11.80 -17.29 -3.27
C GLU A 189 11.34 -15.98 -2.62
N VAL A 190 10.17 -15.45 -3.00
CA VAL A 190 9.55 -14.29 -2.34
C VAL A 190 9.37 -14.56 -0.84
N GLY A 191 8.82 -15.72 -0.46
CA GLY A 191 8.62 -16.08 0.95
C GLY A 191 9.93 -16.23 1.74
N ILE A 192 10.97 -16.82 1.12
CA ILE A 192 12.31 -16.95 1.73
C ILE A 192 12.91 -15.58 2.01
N ASP A 193 12.89 -14.69 1.02
CA ASP A 193 13.46 -13.35 1.16
C ASP A 193 12.70 -12.49 2.16
N LEU A 194 11.37 -12.66 2.24
CA LEU A 194 10.55 -12.00 3.23
C LEU A 194 10.91 -12.47 4.66
N GLY A 195 11.09 -13.78 4.86
CA GLY A 195 11.57 -14.33 6.14
C GLY A 195 13.01 -13.89 6.47
N ALA A 196 13.87 -13.69 5.46
CA ALA A 196 15.23 -13.21 5.65
C ALA A 196 15.28 -11.78 6.23
N ILE A 197 14.24 -10.95 6.00
CA ILE A 197 14.11 -9.65 6.68
C ILE A 197 14.00 -9.87 8.19
N GLY A 198 13.12 -10.76 8.63
CA GLY A 198 12.96 -11.11 10.04
C GLY A 198 14.26 -11.63 10.68
N GLU A 199 15.04 -12.43 9.94
CA GLU A 199 16.37 -12.87 10.36
C GLU A 199 17.42 -11.76 10.45
N LYS A 200 17.38 -10.78 9.54
CA LYS A 200 18.25 -9.59 9.61
C LYS A 200 17.86 -8.73 10.81
N MET A 201 16.57 -8.44 10.99
CA MET A 201 16.04 -7.67 12.11
C MET A 201 16.40 -8.33 13.45
N GLY A 202 16.17 -9.64 13.61
CA GLY A 202 16.48 -10.35 14.85
C GLY A 202 17.97 -10.40 15.23
N ARG A 203 18.87 -10.02 14.32
CA ARG A 203 20.32 -9.91 14.57
C ARG A 203 20.79 -8.48 14.81
N MET A 204 19.89 -7.49 14.78
CA MET A 204 20.23 -6.10 15.09
C MET A 204 20.68 -5.99 16.55
N GLU A 205 21.89 -5.46 16.77
CA GLU A 205 22.44 -5.28 18.12
C GLU A 205 21.89 -4.01 18.78
N GLN A 206 21.64 -2.98 17.98
CA GLN A 206 21.29 -1.64 18.45
C GLN A 206 19.77 -1.40 18.36
N VAL A 207 19.02 -2.12 19.19
CA VAL A 207 17.57 -1.91 19.33
C VAL A 207 17.30 -1.08 20.60
N PRO A 208 16.74 0.14 20.49
CA PRO A 208 16.36 0.92 21.66
C PRO A 208 15.44 0.13 22.58
N SER A 209 15.67 0.21 23.90
CA SER A 209 14.94 -0.58 24.91
C SER A 209 13.43 -0.48 24.76
N ASP A 210 12.96 0.73 24.46
CA ASP A 210 11.56 1.08 24.49
C ASP A 210 10.77 0.52 23.29
N VAL A 211 11.45 0.09 22.22
CA VAL A 211 10.83 -0.56 21.05
C VAL A 211 11.15 -2.05 20.95
N ARG A 212 11.87 -2.62 21.92
CA ARG A 212 12.39 -3.99 21.81
C ARG A 212 11.30 -5.05 21.62
N SER A 213 10.16 -4.91 22.30
CA SER A 213 9.02 -5.81 22.14
C SER A 213 8.39 -5.69 20.76
N LEU A 214 8.13 -4.46 20.29
CA LEU A 214 7.59 -4.18 18.95
C LEU A 214 8.54 -4.64 17.85
N HIS A 215 9.84 -4.44 18.03
CA HIS A 215 10.89 -4.93 17.15
C HIS A 215 10.87 -6.46 17.03
N ALA A 216 10.82 -7.16 18.17
CA ALA A 216 10.76 -8.62 18.18
C ALA A 216 9.49 -9.15 17.52
N ALA A 217 8.34 -8.53 17.78
CA ALA A 217 7.07 -8.86 17.15
C ALA A 217 7.13 -8.65 15.63
N LEU A 218 7.65 -7.50 15.17
CA LEU A 218 7.80 -7.23 13.75
C LEU A 218 8.75 -8.22 13.05
N ALA A 219 9.90 -8.51 13.66
CA ALA A 219 10.86 -9.47 13.13
C ALA A 219 10.24 -10.87 13.01
N GLU A 220 9.49 -11.31 14.01
CA GLU A 220 8.77 -12.59 13.98
C GLU A 220 7.65 -12.59 12.94
N GLY A 221 6.90 -11.48 12.83
CA GLY A 221 5.88 -11.30 11.81
C GLY A 221 6.44 -11.52 10.39
N TYR A 222 7.59 -10.94 10.07
CA TYR A 222 8.28 -11.19 8.79
C TYR A 222 8.64 -12.66 8.55
N ARG A 223 9.10 -13.37 9.59
CA ARG A 223 9.39 -14.81 9.50
C ARG A 223 8.13 -15.63 9.23
N ASP A 224 7.07 -15.40 10.01
CA ASP A 224 5.82 -16.17 9.89
C ASP A 224 5.16 -15.90 8.53
N ILE A 225 5.00 -14.65 8.09
CA ILE A 225 4.42 -14.38 6.76
C ILE A 225 5.26 -14.99 5.63
N GLY A 226 6.59 -14.94 5.73
CA GLY A 226 7.50 -15.56 4.76
C GLY A 226 7.35 -17.08 4.74
N GLU A 227 7.23 -17.70 5.91
CA GLU A 227 7.01 -19.13 6.07
C GLU A 227 5.64 -19.59 5.54
N ARG A 228 4.57 -18.85 5.81
CA ARG A 228 3.25 -19.17 5.26
C ARG A 228 3.24 -19.01 3.75
N LEU A 229 3.84 -17.94 3.23
CA LEU A 229 3.87 -17.65 1.80
C LEU A 229 4.62 -18.72 1.01
N ARG A 230 5.80 -19.15 1.49
CA ARG A 230 6.56 -20.23 0.83
C ARG A 230 5.82 -21.56 0.81
N GLY A 231 4.88 -21.79 1.73
CA GLY A 231 4.08 -23.02 1.79
C GLY A 231 2.90 -23.04 0.82
N VAL A 232 2.46 -21.88 0.31
CA VAL A 232 1.28 -21.80 -0.60
C VAL A 232 1.43 -22.67 -1.85
N PRO A 233 2.58 -22.69 -2.56
CA PRO A 233 2.75 -23.53 -3.76
C PRO A 233 2.75 -25.04 -3.50
N ASP A 234 2.93 -25.48 -2.25
CA ASP A 234 3.01 -26.90 -1.91
C ASP A 234 1.62 -27.50 -1.64
N ALA A 235 0.59 -26.66 -1.51
CA ALA A 235 -0.77 -27.06 -1.23
C ALA A 235 -1.42 -27.81 -2.41
N GLN A 236 -1.78 -29.08 -2.18
CA GLN A 236 -2.37 -29.96 -3.20
C GLN A 236 -3.89 -29.90 -3.18
N GLY A 237 -4.47 -29.41 -4.28
CA GLY A 237 -5.92 -29.29 -4.45
C GLY A 237 -6.52 -28.02 -3.82
N ASP A 238 -7.76 -27.74 -4.17
CA ASP A 238 -8.40 -26.45 -3.88
C ASP A 238 -8.60 -26.21 -2.37
N ALA A 239 -8.96 -27.24 -1.61
CA ALA A 239 -9.18 -27.13 -0.18
C ALA A 239 -7.89 -26.81 0.59
N ALA A 240 -6.79 -27.51 0.28
CA ALA A 240 -5.49 -27.25 0.89
C ALA A 240 -4.95 -25.87 0.49
N LEU A 241 -5.16 -25.47 -0.77
CA LEU A 241 -4.75 -24.15 -1.24
C LEU A 241 -5.49 -23.03 -0.50
N LEU A 242 -6.81 -23.16 -0.35
CA LEU A 242 -7.61 -22.19 0.40
C LEU A 242 -7.12 -22.09 1.85
N GLN A 243 -6.87 -23.22 2.51
CA GLN A 243 -6.33 -23.24 3.87
C GLN A 243 -4.96 -22.57 3.97
N ALA A 244 -4.07 -22.78 3.00
CA ALA A 244 -2.75 -22.15 2.98
C ALA A 244 -2.85 -20.62 2.80
N ILE A 245 -3.77 -20.16 1.93
CA ILE A 245 -4.04 -18.72 1.73
C ILE A 245 -4.65 -18.11 3.00
N GLU A 246 -5.60 -18.78 3.65
CA GLU A 246 -6.18 -18.32 4.91
C GLU A 246 -5.13 -18.21 6.01
N ALA A 247 -4.22 -19.19 6.12
CA ALA A 247 -3.12 -19.15 7.07
C ALA A 247 -2.14 -17.99 6.79
N TYR A 248 -1.81 -17.75 5.52
CA TYR A 248 -1.00 -16.61 5.11
C TYR A 248 -1.70 -15.27 5.44
N ASN A 249 -2.99 -15.13 5.14
CA ASN A 249 -3.74 -13.91 5.43
C ASN A 249 -3.83 -13.63 6.94
N ALA A 250 -4.05 -14.67 7.76
CA ALA A 250 -4.07 -14.50 9.21
C ALA A 250 -2.70 -14.03 9.76
N ALA A 251 -1.60 -14.57 9.23
CA ALA A 251 -0.25 -14.10 9.56
C ALA A 251 -0.03 -12.66 9.10
N ALA A 252 -0.47 -12.31 7.88
CA ALA A 252 -0.36 -10.97 7.32
C ALA A 252 -1.17 -9.93 8.12
N ASP A 253 -2.35 -10.29 8.61
CA ASP A 253 -3.18 -9.42 9.45
C ASP A 253 -2.48 -9.15 10.80
N SER A 254 -1.90 -10.17 11.43
CA SER A 254 -1.11 -9.99 12.66
C SER A 254 0.11 -9.10 12.41
N PHE A 255 0.87 -9.40 11.35
CA PHE A 255 2.03 -8.61 10.93
C PHE A 255 1.67 -7.14 10.69
N ALA A 256 0.55 -6.86 10.02
CA ALA A 256 0.09 -5.50 9.77
C ALA A 256 -0.19 -4.76 11.10
N GLY A 257 -0.78 -5.44 12.09
CA GLY A 257 -0.96 -4.90 13.43
C GLY A 257 0.36 -4.50 14.10
N ASP A 258 1.35 -5.40 14.08
CA ASP A 258 2.68 -5.15 14.67
C ASP A 258 3.44 -4.03 13.95
N PHE A 259 3.35 -3.98 12.62
CA PHE A 259 3.94 -2.93 11.80
C PHE A 259 3.34 -1.55 12.11
N VAL A 260 2.01 -1.45 12.14
CA VAL A 260 1.32 -0.20 12.48
C VAL A 260 1.67 0.24 13.89
N ALA A 261 1.69 -0.68 14.87
CA ALA A 261 2.05 -0.36 16.24
C ALA A 261 3.49 0.22 16.35
N LEU A 262 4.46 -0.33 15.62
CA LEU A 262 5.81 0.23 15.58
C LEU A 262 5.85 1.62 14.91
N ALA A 263 5.17 1.76 13.77
CA ALA A 263 5.11 3.03 13.05
C ALA A 263 4.46 4.15 13.90
N GLU A 264 3.36 3.84 14.58
CA GLU A 264 2.71 4.76 15.53
C GLU A 264 3.63 5.11 16.70
N TYR A 265 4.35 4.15 17.26
CA TYR A 265 5.30 4.41 18.34
C TYR A 265 6.40 5.39 17.90
N LEU A 266 6.97 5.20 16.72
CA LEU A 266 7.99 6.09 16.16
C LEU A 266 7.42 7.51 15.95
N ALA A 267 6.22 7.61 15.39
CA ALA A 267 5.54 8.89 15.18
C ALA A 267 5.24 9.62 16.50
N LEU A 268 4.70 8.91 17.51
CA LEU A 268 4.42 9.46 18.84
C LEU A 268 5.70 9.87 19.58
N SER A 269 6.82 9.21 19.29
CA SER A 269 8.14 9.56 19.81
C SER A 269 8.78 10.77 19.12
N GLY A 270 8.07 11.41 18.18
CA GLY A 270 8.55 12.60 17.47
C GLY A 270 9.57 12.29 16.37
N VAL A 271 9.70 11.02 15.97
CA VAL A 271 10.59 10.63 14.88
C VAL A 271 9.92 10.99 13.56
N ILE A 272 10.62 11.78 12.75
CA ILE A 272 10.18 12.19 11.42
C ILE A 272 11.21 11.72 10.41
N PHE A 273 10.75 10.93 9.44
CA PHE A 273 11.53 10.49 8.29
C PHE A 273 11.27 11.40 7.09
N SER A 274 12.32 11.69 6.35
CA SER A 274 12.21 12.32 5.04
C SER A 274 11.68 11.32 4.01
N HIS A 275 11.20 11.79 2.87
CA HIS A 275 10.75 10.93 1.77
C HIS A 275 11.87 10.12 1.10
N THR A 276 13.14 10.46 1.36
CA THR A 276 14.32 9.72 0.86
C THR A 276 14.91 8.79 1.90
N ASP A 277 14.44 8.86 3.14
CA ASP A 277 14.94 8.01 4.21
C ASP A 277 14.34 6.61 4.08
N PRO A 278 15.10 5.52 4.25
CA PRO A 278 14.53 4.17 4.25
C PRO A 278 13.43 4.00 5.31
N GLY A 279 13.55 4.69 6.44
CA GLY A 279 12.53 4.71 7.49
C GLY A 279 11.22 5.38 7.09
N SER A 280 11.11 5.98 5.90
CA SER A 280 9.85 6.54 5.39
C SER A 280 8.73 5.50 5.30
N ALA A 281 9.07 4.21 5.24
CA ALA A 281 8.12 3.10 5.33
C ALA A 281 7.21 3.19 6.58
N PHE A 282 7.67 3.82 7.66
CA PHE A 282 6.92 3.98 8.91
C PHE A 282 6.11 5.29 8.98
N THR A 283 6.06 6.06 7.89
CA THR A 283 5.33 7.34 7.88
C THR A 283 3.96 7.18 7.23
N PHE A 284 2.89 7.45 7.99
CA PHE A 284 1.55 7.58 7.43
C PHE A 284 1.29 9.05 7.10
N SER A 285 1.17 9.37 5.81
CA SER A 285 0.72 10.70 5.41
C SER A 285 -0.75 10.87 5.78
N ALA A 286 -1.04 11.59 6.87
CA ALA A 286 -2.39 11.92 7.34
C ALA A 286 -3.20 12.83 6.37
N GLY A 287 -2.73 13.04 5.14
CA GLY A 287 -3.32 13.95 4.15
C GLY A 287 -4.35 13.32 3.20
N GLY A 288 -4.61 12.02 3.32
CA GLY A 288 -5.72 11.37 2.59
C GLY A 288 -6.95 11.34 3.46
N ALA A 289 -7.72 12.42 3.50
CA ALA A 289 -9.06 12.38 4.09
C ALA A 289 -9.90 11.33 3.34
N PHE A 290 -10.45 10.38 4.09
CA PHE A 290 -11.51 9.48 3.64
C PHE A 290 -12.80 10.27 3.36
#